data_AF-A0A6L4Y961-F1
#
_entry.id   AF-A0A6L4Y961-F1
#
_cell.length_a   1.000
_cell.length_b   1.000
_cell.length_c   1.000
_cell.angle_alpha   90.00
_cell.angle_beta   90.00
_cell.angle_gamma   90.00
#
_symmetry.space_group_name_H-M   'P 1'
#
loop_
_entity.id
_entity.type
_entity.pdbx_description
1 polymer ?
#
loop_
_entity_poly.entity_id
_entity_poly.type
_entity_poly.pdbx_seq_one_letter_code
_entity_poly.pdbx_strand_id
1 'polypeptide(L)'
;TIHDNLIRVKEMGIKIVIEPPKEAISVVLGDIDLIALKKALSYFDIELPRNFAVAVQDHGECIDGSNRKFRFQHWQEFLQNDGQISHLAYQTPPRYLTRMIAVKRDLLDAIVMDTCTAGILGALCDPLIEKENTKGVVIVNIGNQHTVAALVKDSKMLGLFEHHSGSMTPKKLENYIHRLLEGTLTNEEVFEDGGHGCFIQPCFSPGNGFDLISVTGPKRGLAEGLGYYFAVPYGDMMLTGCFGLVKAAMEFLVKTKKRKGDAKN
;
A
#
# COMPACT_ATOMS: atom_id res chain seq x y z
N THR A 1 -14.01 9.49 4.16
CA THR A 1 -14.33 10.32 2.98
C THR A 1 -15.79 10.20 2.68
N ILE A 2 -16.46 11.30 2.34
CA ILE A 2 -17.89 11.28 1.97
C ILE A 2 -18.03 10.80 0.52
N HIS A 3 -17.52 11.57 -0.44
CA HIS A 3 -17.42 11.20 -1.84
C HIS A 3 -16.47 12.17 -2.58
N ASP A 4 -15.79 11.72 -3.64
CA ASP A 4 -14.87 12.56 -4.44
C ASP A 4 -15.63 13.59 -5.30
N ASN A 5 -16.74 13.17 -5.91
CA ASN A 5 -17.65 14.04 -6.66
C ASN A 5 -18.53 14.93 -5.74
N LEU A 6 -18.30 16.25 -5.77
CA LEU A 6 -19.04 17.24 -4.98
C LEU A 6 -20.52 17.37 -5.34
N ILE A 7 -20.95 16.99 -6.54
CA ILE A 7 -22.38 16.96 -6.91
C ILE A 7 -23.07 15.89 -6.06
N ARG A 8 -22.50 14.69 -5.98
CA ARG A 8 -23.02 13.62 -5.13
C ARG A 8 -23.03 13.99 -3.65
N VAL A 9 -21.99 14.69 -3.19
CA VAL A 9 -21.97 15.23 -1.81
C VAL A 9 -23.17 16.14 -1.57
N LYS A 10 -23.49 17.05 -2.52
CA LYS A 10 -24.67 17.91 -2.41
C LYS A 10 -25.99 17.14 -2.46
N GLU A 11 -26.09 16.11 -3.29
CA GLU A 11 -27.27 15.23 -3.39
C GLU A 11 -27.55 14.45 -2.10
N MET A 12 -26.52 14.20 -1.28
CA MET A 12 -26.67 13.63 0.08
C MET A 12 -27.28 14.63 1.09
N GLY A 13 -27.62 15.85 0.67
CA GLY A 13 -28.16 16.91 1.52
C GLY A 13 -27.10 17.77 2.20
N ILE A 14 -25.81 17.58 1.86
CA ILE A 14 -24.71 18.35 2.43
C ILE A 14 -24.59 19.69 1.70
N LYS A 15 -24.70 20.79 2.46
CA LYS A 15 -24.54 22.15 1.92
C LYS A 15 -23.06 22.53 1.94
N ILE A 16 -22.48 22.73 0.75
CA ILE A 16 -21.12 23.27 0.60
C ILE A 16 -21.24 24.79 0.48
N VAL A 17 -20.70 25.51 1.46
CA VAL A 17 -20.79 26.97 1.59
C VAL A 17 -19.39 27.57 1.74
N ILE A 18 -19.22 28.83 1.34
CA ILE A 18 -17.96 29.57 1.50
C ILE A 18 -17.74 29.95 2.95
N GLU A 19 -18.81 30.37 3.64
CA GLU A 19 -18.80 30.74 5.06
C GLU A 19 -19.71 29.80 5.85
N PRO A 20 -19.25 29.28 7.02
CA PRO A 20 -20.07 28.41 7.85
C PRO A 20 -21.24 29.19 8.48
N PRO A 21 -22.41 28.55 8.70
CA PRO A 21 -23.51 29.13 9.46
C PRO A 21 -23.08 29.55 10.88
N LYS A 22 -23.73 30.56 11.47
CA LYS A 22 -23.36 31.08 12.80
C LYS A 22 -23.48 30.04 13.90
N GLU A 23 -24.46 29.16 13.77
CA GLU A 23 -24.76 28.05 14.66
C GLU A 23 -23.92 26.78 14.39
N ALA A 24 -23.05 26.80 13.37
CA ALA A 24 -22.23 25.64 13.05
C ALA A 24 -21.15 25.42 14.12
N ILE A 25 -20.97 24.16 14.50
CA ILE A 25 -19.87 23.74 15.35
C ILE A 25 -18.68 23.42 14.45
N SER A 26 -17.54 24.06 14.72
CA SER A 26 -16.31 23.75 14.00
C SER A 26 -15.77 22.39 14.45
N VAL A 27 -15.50 21.52 13.48
CA VAL A 27 -14.81 20.24 13.69
C VAL A 27 -13.48 20.32 12.96
N VAL A 28 -12.39 20.21 13.72
CA VAL A 28 -11.05 20.11 13.14
C VAL A 28 -10.85 18.67 12.67
N LEU A 29 -10.51 18.51 11.40
CA LEU A 29 -10.18 17.23 10.80
C LEU A 29 -8.68 17.23 10.46
N GLY A 30 -8.01 16.12 10.70
CA GLY A 30 -6.60 15.92 10.39
C GLY A 30 -6.26 14.44 10.44
N ASP A 31 -5.19 14.05 9.75
CA ASP A 31 -4.71 12.67 9.76
C ASP A 31 -3.70 12.47 10.91
N ILE A 32 -2.94 13.51 11.28
CA ILE A 32 -1.89 13.44 12.30
C ILE A 32 -1.99 14.60 13.31
N ASP A 33 -2.03 14.26 14.60
CA ASP A 33 -1.93 15.23 15.71
C ASP A 33 -0.56 15.11 16.42
N LEU A 34 0.38 15.99 16.06
CA LEU A 34 1.72 16.00 16.65
C LEU A 34 1.74 16.38 18.13
N ILE A 35 0.78 17.20 18.58
CA ILE A 35 0.70 17.61 19.98
C ILE A 35 0.28 16.41 20.82
N ALA A 36 -0.76 15.69 20.39
CA ALA A 36 -1.21 14.46 21.03
C ALA A 36 -0.11 13.38 21.01
N LEU A 37 0.54 13.16 19.86
CA LEU A 37 1.63 12.18 19.75
C LEU A 37 2.80 12.52 20.67
N LYS A 38 3.26 13.78 20.69
CA LYS A 38 4.33 14.23 21.59
C LYS A 38 3.99 13.98 23.05
N LYS A 39 2.75 14.30 23.45
CA LYS A 39 2.26 14.10 24.81
C LYS A 39 2.16 12.61 25.16
N ALA A 40 1.67 11.78 24.23
CA ALA A 40 1.56 10.34 24.43
C ALA A 40 2.95 9.71 24.64
N LEU A 41 3.92 10.05 23.79
CA LEU A 41 5.30 9.55 23.88
C LEU A 41 6.03 10.03 25.14
N SER A 42 5.76 11.25 25.61
CA SER A 42 6.41 11.78 26.81
C SER A 42 6.09 11.00 28.09
N TYR A 43 4.98 10.26 28.14
CA TYR A 43 4.68 9.37 29.26
C TYR A 43 5.62 8.16 29.36
N PHE A 44 6.38 7.88 28.30
CA PHE A 44 7.37 6.81 28.22
C PHE A 44 8.80 7.35 28.12
N ASP A 45 9.02 8.63 28.42
CA ASP A 45 10.31 9.32 28.26
C ASP A 45 10.88 9.25 26.83
N ILE A 46 10.00 9.14 25.84
CA ILE A 46 10.36 9.12 24.42
C ILE A 46 10.14 10.51 23.82
N GLU A 47 11.21 11.09 23.25
CA GLU A 47 11.10 12.31 22.46
C GLU A 47 10.40 12.05 21.12
N LEU A 48 9.59 13.01 20.67
CA LEU A 48 8.97 12.95 19.36
C LEU A 48 10.06 12.90 18.26
N PRO A 49 10.06 11.90 17.37
CA PRO A 49 11.04 11.82 16.28
C PRO A 49 10.98 13.01 15.33
N ARG A 50 12.11 13.26 14.63
CA ARG A 50 12.19 14.32 13.60
C ARG A 50 11.78 13.85 12.22
N ASN A 51 11.84 12.54 11.96
CA ASN A 51 11.53 11.95 10.67
C ASN A 51 10.27 11.10 10.81
N PHE A 52 9.35 11.25 9.86
CA PHE A 52 8.09 10.52 9.83
C PHE A 52 7.96 9.76 8.52
N ALA A 53 7.41 8.56 8.60
CA ALA A 53 6.93 7.80 7.46
C ALA A 53 5.51 7.35 7.77
N VAL A 54 4.58 7.55 6.84
CA VAL A 54 3.15 7.32 7.06
C VAL A 54 2.57 6.53 5.90
N ALA A 55 1.87 5.45 6.20
CA ALA A 55 1.10 4.71 5.22
C ALA A 55 -0.37 5.14 5.27
N VAL A 56 -0.98 5.33 4.10
CA VAL A 56 -2.42 5.55 3.96
C VAL A 56 -2.98 4.64 2.89
N GLN A 57 -4.21 4.20 3.04
CA GLN A 57 -4.91 3.53 1.93
C GLN A 57 -5.45 4.61 1.00
N ASP A 58 -4.87 4.75 -0.18
CA ASP A 58 -5.28 5.79 -1.13
C ASP A 58 -5.60 5.20 -2.50
N HIS A 59 -6.88 5.21 -2.86
CA HIS A 59 -7.34 4.80 -4.18
C HIS A 59 -7.00 5.83 -5.26
N GLY A 60 -6.67 7.05 -4.84
CA GLY A 60 -6.64 8.21 -5.70
C GLY A 60 -8.03 8.76 -6.00
N GLU A 61 -8.08 10.06 -6.29
CA GLU A 61 -9.29 10.80 -6.62
C GLU A 61 -9.68 10.57 -8.08
N CYS A 62 -10.89 10.04 -8.29
CA CYS A 62 -11.48 9.86 -9.61
C CYS A 62 -12.86 10.52 -9.62
N ILE A 63 -12.95 11.71 -10.23
CA ILE A 63 -14.19 12.49 -10.28
C ILE A 63 -15.25 11.78 -11.14
N ASP A 64 -14.79 11.24 -12.27
CA ASP A 64 -15.61 10.59 -13.29
C ASP A 64 -15.14 9.14 -13.51
N GLY A 65 -16.02 8.18 -13.26
CA GLY A 65 -15.76 6.76 -13.53
C GLY A 65 -15.67 5.91 -12.26
N SER A 66 -14.81 4.89 -12.30
CA SER A 66 -14.70 3.88 -11.25
C SER A 66 -13.41 4.04 -10.46
N ASN A 67 -13.53 4.29 -9.15
CA ASN A 67 -12.38 4.33 -8.24
C ASN A 67 -11.58 3.02 -8.25
N ARG A 68 -12.24 1.86 -8.44
CA ARG A 68 -11.55 0.56 -8.57
C ARG A 68 -10.64 0.52 -9.80
N LYS A 69 -11.14 0.96 -10.96
CA LYS A 69 -10.35 1.03 -12.20
C LYS A 69 -9.21 2.04 -12.08
N PHE A 70 -9.46 3.22 -11.51
CA PHE A 70 -8.44 4.24 -11.32
C PHE A 70 -7.32 3.77 -10.39
N ARG A 71 -7.68 3.16 -9.26
CA ARG A 71 -6.73 2.51 -8.36
C ARG A 71 -5.90 1.46 -9.08
N PHE A 72 -6.53 0.61 -9.90
CA PHE A 72 -5.80 -0.44 -10.58
C PHE A 72 -4.90 0.08 -11.72
N GLN A 73 -5.31 1.15 -12.40
CA GLN A 73 -4.48 1.83 -13.39
C GLN A 73 -3.15 2.30 -12.77
N HIS A 74 -3.17 2.84 -11.54
CA HIS A 74 -1.94 3.22 -10.83
C HIS A 74 -0.99 2.03 -10.63
N TRP A 75 -1.51 0.85 -10.26
CA TRP A 75 -0.71 -0.37 -10.17
C TRP A 75 -0.12 -0.78 -11.52
N GLN A 76 -0.91 -0.73 -12.58
CA GLN A 76 -0.48 -1.09 -13.92
C GLN A 76 0.63 -0.16 -14.41
N GLU A 77 0.48 1.16 -14.25
CA GLU A 77 1.49 2.15 -14.62
C GLU A 77 2.78 1.94 -13.83
N PHE A 78 2.68 1.67 -12.52
CA PHE A 78 3.83 1.33 -11.68
C PHE A 78 4.56 0.06 -12.15
N LEU A 79 3.82 -1.01 -12.42
CA LEU A 79 4.40 -2.26 -12.91
C LEU A 79 5.03 -2.06 -14.29
N GLN A 80 4.43 -1.27 -15.17
CA GLN A 80 5.03 -0.97 -16.48
C GLN A 80 6.29 -0.10 -16.35
N ASN A 81 6.37 0.73 -15.32
CA ASN A 81 7.52 1.57 -15.01
C ASN A 81 8.46 0.91 -13.99
N ASP A 82 9.05 -0.23 -14.36
CA ASP A 82 10.05 -1.02 -13.63
C ASP A 82 9.60 -1.88 -12.44
N GLY A 83 8.45 -1.60 -11.83
CA GLY A 83 7.92 -2.37 -10.70
C GLY A 83 8.77 -2.32 -9.42
N GLN A 84 9.75 -1.43 -9.30
CA GLN A 84 10.61 -1.30 -8.13
C GLN A 84 9.81 -0.75 -6.95
N ILE A 85 9.53 -1.59 -5.95
CA ILE A 85 8.58 -1.28 -4.85
C ILE A 85 8.92 0.02 -4.12
N SER A 86 10.22 0.34 -3.96
CA SER A 86 10.70 1.59 -3.34
C SER A 86 10.23 2.88 -4.06
N HIS A 87 9.84 2.80 -5.33
CA HIS A 87 9.36 3.96 -6.11
C HIS A 87 7.93 4.40 -5.74
N LEU A 88 7.21 3.57 -4.98
CA LEU A 88 5.90 3.89 -4.41
C LEU A 88 5.99 4.59 -3.04
N ALA A 89 7.20 4.94 -2.60
CA ALA A 89 7.43 5.81 -1.46
C ALA A 89 7.68 7.24 -1.94
N TYR A 90 6.88 8.18 -1.46
CA TYR A 90 6.84 9.54 -1.97
C TYR A 90 7.24 10.55 -0.90
N GLN A 91 8.11 11.49 -1.26
CA GLN A 91 8.19 12.78 -0.56
C GLN A 91 7.20 13.78 -1.16
N THR A 92 6.95 13.68 -2.47
CA THR A 92 5.98 14.49 -3.22
C THR A 92 5.05 13.55 -3.99
N PRO A 93 3.93 13.11 -3.40
CA PRO A 93 3.02 12.18 -4.05
C PRO A 93 2.30 12.84 -5.24
N PRO A 94 1.86 12.05 -6.25
CA PRO A 94 0.96 12.54 -7.29
C PRO A 94 -0.28 13.24 -6.71
N ARG A 95 -0.72 14.33 -7.36
CA ARG A 95 -1.83 15.16 -6.87
C ARG A 95 -3.15 14.40 -6.64
N TYR A 96 -3.38 13.36 -7.43
CA TYR A 96 -4.58 12.54 -7.31
C TYR A 96 -4.59 11.67 -6.05
N LEU A 97 -3.44 11.42 -5.38
CA LEU A 97 -3.39 10.69 -4.10
C LEU A 97 -3.71 11.66 -2.95
N THR A 98 -4.98 12.02 -2.85
CA THR A 98 -5.45 13.11 -1.99
C THR A 98 -5.27 12.86 -0.50
N ARG A 99 -5.27 11.59 -0.04
CA ARG A 99 -4.98 11.25 1.37
C ARG A 99 -3.49 11.38 1.66
N MET A 100 -2.63 10.97 0.74
CA MET A 100 -1.20 11.21 0.88
C MET A 100 -0.92 12.72 0.93
N ILE A 101 -1.59 13.52 0.08
CA ILE A 101 -1.50 14.98 0.12
C ILE A 101 -2.02 15.55 1.44
N ALA A 102 -3.10 15.01 2.01
CA ALA A 102 -3.62 15.43 3.31
C ALA A 102 -2.59 15.21 4.43
N VAL A 103 -2.00 14.01 4.52
CA VAL A 103 -0.91 13.72 5.46
C VAL A 103 0.27 14.67 5.28
N LYS A 104 0.65 15.02 4.03
CA LYS A 104 1.74 15.97 3.76
C LYS A 104 1.44 17.40 4.24
N ARG A 105 0.17 17.78 4.46
CA ARG A 105 -0.18 19.08 5.06
C ARG A 105 0.10 19.09 6.55
N ASP A 106 -0.13 17.96 7.23
CA ASP A 106 0.18 17.79 8.65
C ASP A 106 1.68 17.55 8.88
N LEU A 107 2.34 16.87 7.94
CA LEU A 107 3.75 16.48 8.00
C LEU A 107 4.48 16.75 6.67
N LEU A 108 4.96 17.98 6.49
CA LEU A 108 5.55 18.44 5.22
C LEU A 108 6.76 17.62 4.74
N ASP A 109 7.55 17.05 5.64
CA ASP A 109 8.75 16.27 5.30
C ASP A 109 8.54 14.75 5.37
N ALA A 110 7.33 14.28 5.70
CA ALA A 110 7.08 12.85 5.80
C ALA A 110 7.26 12.14 4.46
N ILE A 111 7.78 10.91 4.52
CA ILE A 111 7.65 9.95 3.43
C ILE A 111 6.26 9.31 3.55
N VAL A 112 5.53 9.28 2.44
CA VAL A 112 4.18 8.70 2.38
C VAL A 112 4.13 7.54 1.41
N MET A 113 3.31 6.54 1.69
CA MET A 113 3.24 5.30 0.93
C MET A 113 1.84 4.69 1.03
N ASP A 114 1.45 3.87 0.07
CA ASP A 114 0.20 3.12 0.17
C ASP A 114 0.33 1.98 1.19
N THR A 115 -0.73 1.70 1.96
CA THR A 115 -0.73 0.62 2.96
C THR A 115 -0.47 -0.76 2.38
N CYS A 116 -0.97 -1.06 1.18
CA CYS A 116 -0.72 -2.36 0.54
C CYS A 116 0.76 -2.49 0.19
N THR A 117 1.35 -1.44 -0.35
CA THR A 117 2.77 -1.43 -0.69
C THR A 117 3.65 -1.51 0.55
N ALA A 118 3.30 -0.78 1.62
CA ALA A 118 4.03 -0.85 2.90
C ALA A 118 3.99 -2.28 3.48
N GLY A 119 2.85 -2.97 3.36
CA GLY A 119 2.72 -4.38 3.76
C GLY A 119 3.64 -5.31 2.95
N ILE A 120 3.69 -5.14 1.63
CA ILE A 120 4.56 -5.96 0.76
C ILE A 120 6.04 -5.71 1.06
N LEU A 121 6.45 -4.44 1.13
CA LEU A 121 7.84 -4.07 1.43
C LEU A 121 8.24 -4.52 2.85
N GLY A 122 7.32 -4.47 3.79
CA GLY A 122 7.53 -4.96 5.16
C GLY A 122 7.69 -6.47 5.25
N ALA A 123 6.95 -7.23 4.44
CA ALA A 123 7.13 -8.68 4.39
C ALA A 123 8.53 -9.07 3.87
N LEU A 124 9.12 -8.26 2.98
CA LEU A 124 10.53 -8.42 2.56
C LEU A 124 11.56 -8.14 3.67
N CYS A 125 11.13 -7.75 4.88
CA CYS A 125 12.00 -7.65 6.05
C CYS A 125 12.02 -8.95 6.87
N ASP A 126 11.23 -9.96 6.50
CA ASP A 126 11.33 -11.30 7.06
C ASP A 126 12.58 -12.01 6.50
N PRO A 127 13.45 -12.59 7.34
CA PRO A 127 14.71 -13.17 6.88
C PRO A 127 14.55 -14.29 5.84
N LEU A 128 13.49 -15.10 5.92
CA LEU A 128 13.25 -16.16 4.95
C LEU A 128 12.82 -15.58 3.61
N ILE A 129 11.91 -14.61 3.64
CA ILE A 129 11.39 -13.96 2.43
C ILE A 129 12.51 -13.15 1.76
N GLU A 130 13.32 -12.41 2.52
CA GLU A 130 14.47 -11.66 2.00
C GLU A 130 15.46 -12.58 1.27
N LYS A 131 15.80 -13.72 1.89
CA LYS A 131 16.71 -14.71 1.31
C LYS A 131 16.19 -15.29 -0.01
N GLU A 132 14.91 -15.62 -0.09
CA GLU A 132 14.31 -16.25 -1.27
C GLU A 132 13.90 -15.23 -2.37
N ASN A 133 13.86 -13.93 -2.07
CA ASN A 133 13.49 -12.85 -3.01
C ASN A 133 14.30 -12.87 -4.32
N THR A 134 15.57 -13.31 -4.29
CA THR A 134 16.40 -13.43 -5.51
C THR A 134 15.92 -14.52 -6.47
N LYS A 135 15.23 -15.55 -5.96
CA LYS A 135 14.57 -16.58 -6.78
C LYS A 135 13.16 -16.16 -7.20
N GLY A 136 12.56 -15.25 -6.44
CA GLY A 136 11.17 -14.82 -6.56
C GLY A 136 10.32 -15.42 -5.44
N VAL A 137 9.39 -14.64 -4.93
CA VAL A 137 8.46 -14.98 -3.84
C VAL A 137 7.07 -14.44 -4.14
N VAL A 138 6.03 -15.12 -3.68
CA VAL A 138 4.68 -14.55 -3.64
C VAL A 138 4.47 -13.92 -2.28
N ILE A 139 4.07 -12.65 -2.26
CA ILE A 139 3.73 -11.93 -1.02
C ILE A 139 2.25 -11.60 -1.05
N VAL A 140 1.51 -12.17 -0.11
CA VAL A 140 0.07 -11.99 0.04
C VAL A 140 -0.19 -11.13 1.29
N ASN A 141 -0.57 -9.87 1.09
CA ASN A 141 -1.02 -9.01 2.17
C ASN A 141 -2.56 -9.06 2.26
N ILE A 142 -3.08 -9.69 3.32
CA ILE A 142 -4.53 -9.75 3.59
C ILE A 142 -4.87 -8.67 4.62
N GLY A 143 -5.17 -7.48 4.12
CA GLY A 143 -5.56 -6.31 4.89
C GLY A 143 -6.99 -6.39 5.42
N ASN A 144 -7.41 -5.34 6.12
CA ASN A 144 -8.80 -5.23 6.58
C ASN A 144 -9.76 -5.03 5.40
N GLN A 145 -9.38 -4.17 4.46
CA GLN A 145 -10.23 -3.83 3.32
C GLN A 145 -9.80 -4.52 2.03
N HIS A 146 -8.49 -4.65 1.80
CA HIS A 146 -7.94 -5.16 0.55
C HIS A 146 -7.00 -6.34 0.78
N THR A 147 -7.11 -7.33 -0.10
CA THR A 147 -6.18 -8.43 -0.26
C THR A 147 -5.37 -8.18 -1.53
N VAL A 148 -4.05 -8.14 -1.39
CA VAL A 148 -3.12 -7.99 -2.51
C VAL A 148 -2.16 -9.16 -2.51
N ALA A 149 -2.04 -9.88 -3.61
CA ALA A 149 -0.97 -10.85 -3.83
C ALA A 149 -0.05 -10.34 -4.92
N ALA A 150 1.26 -10.36 -4.66
CA ALA A 150 2.28 -9.82 -5.55
C ALA A 150 3.36 -10.86 -5.83
N LEU A 151 3.74 -10.99 -7.10
CA LEU A 151 4.94 -11.69 -7.55
C LEU A 151 6.12 -10.74 -7.36
N VAL A 152 7.04 -11.04 -6.45
CA VAL A 152 8.18 -10.17 -6.14
C VAL A 152 9.50 -10.90 -6.37
N LYS A 153 10.42 -10.28 -7.11
CA LYS A 153 11.78 -10.76 -7.33
C LYS A 153 12.76 -9.60 -7.34
N ASP A 154 13.87 -9.73 -6.63
CA ASP A 154 14.89 -8.66 -6.49
C ASP A 154 14.29 -7.31 -6.06
N SER A 155 13.27 -7.36 -5.19
CA SER A 155 12.49 -6.18 -4.73
C SER A 155 11.72 -5.44 -5.84
N LYS A 156 11.56 -6.07 -7.00
CA LYS A 156 10.67 -5.64 -8.07
C LYS A 156 9.42 -6.51 -8.09
N MET A 157 8.29 -5.87 -8.31
CA MET A 157 7.02 -6.54 -8.51
C MET A 157 6.86 -6.85 -10.00
N LEU A 158 6.60 -8.11 -10.31
CA LEU A 158 6.43 -8.60 -11.68
C LEU A 158 4.96 -8.84 -12.03
N GLY A 159 4.08 -8.83 -11.03
CA GLY A 159 2.64 -8.93 -11.23
C GLY A 159 1.91 -8.90 -9.90
N LEU A 160 0.64 -8.54 -9.93
CA LEU A 160 -0.22 -8.54 -8.75
C LEU A 160 -1.69 -8.70 -9.12
N PHE A 161 -2.49 -9.13 -8.14
CA PHE A 161 -3.92 -8.83 -8.11
C PHE A 161 -4.29 -8.09 -6.83
N GLU A 162 -5.33 -7.26 -6.90
CA GLU A 162 -5.92 -6.57 -5.74
C GLU A 162 -7.44 -6.85 -5.71
N HIS A 163 -7.93 -7.28 -4.56
CA HIS A 163 -9.35 -7.60 -4.33
C HIS A 163 -9.82 -7.04 -2.98
N HIS A 164 -11.12 -6.82 -2.82
CA HIS A 164 -11.69 -6.54 -1.49
C HIS A 164 -11.60 -7.77 -0.60
N SER A 165 -11.03 -7.63 0.60
CA SER A 165 -10.84 -8.73 1.56
C SER A 165 -12.15 -9.36 1.99
N GLY A 166 -13.22 -8.58 2.12
CA GLY A 166 -14.55 -9.07 2.48
C GLY A 166 -15.17 -10.02 1.45
N SER A 167 -14.66 -10.04 0.23
CA SER A 167 -15.13 -10.89 -0.87
C SER A 167 -14.20 -12.07 -1.16
N MET A 168 -13.13 -12.23 -0.37
CA MET A 168 -12.17 -13.31 -0.50
C MET A 168 -12.56 -14.50 0.38
N THR A 169 -12.37 -15.71 -0.16
CA THR A 169 -12.48 -16.98 0.58
C THR A 169 -11.15 -17.73 0.47
N PRO A 170 -10.85 -18.71 1.34
CA PRO A 170 -9.61 -19.49 1.22
C PRO A 170 -9.44 -20.14 -0.16
N LYS A 171 -10.52 -20.76 -0.68
CA LYS A 171 -10.55 -21.36 -2.02
C LYS A 171 -10.31 -20.35 -3.14
N LYS A 172 -10.92 -19.16 -3.05
CA LYS A 172 -10.71 -18.10 -4.06
C LYS A 172 -9.27 -17.59 -4.00
N LEU A 173 -8.74 -17.36 -2.81
CA LEU A 173 -7.37 -16.91 -2.58
C LEU A 173 -6.36 -17.88 -3.21
N GLU A 174 -6.49 -19.17 -2.90
CA GLU A 174 -5.64 -20.22 -3.46
C GLU A 174 -5.72 -20.28 -4.98
N ASN A 175 -6.94 -20.28 -5.54
CA ASN A 175 -7.14 -20.30 -6.99
C ASN A 175 -6.49 -19.11 -7.68
N TYR A 176 -6.67 -17.89 -7.16
CA TYR A 176 -6.12 -16.68 -7.77
C TYR A 176 -4.59 -16.63 -7.65
N ILE A 177 -4.01 -17.08 -6.53
CA ILE A 177 -2.55 -17.15 -6.39
C ILE A 177 -1.96 -18.16 -7.38
N HIS A 178 -2.55 -19.35 -7.52
CA HIS A 178 -2.09 -20.34 -8.49
C HIS A 178 -2.12 -19.79 -9.92
N ARG A 179 -3.23 -19.14 -10.30
CA ARG A 179 -3.36 -18.58 -11.65
C ARG A 179 -2.48 -17.35 -11.88
N LEU A 180 -2.19 -16.58 -10.84
CA LEU A 180 -1.19 -15.50 -10.88
C LEU A 180 0.20 -16.09 -11.17
N LEU A 181 0.58 -17.18 -10.49
CA LEU A 181 1.85 -17.90 -10.71
C LEU A 181 1.95 -18.52 -12.11
N GLU A 182 0.84 -19.01 -12.65
CA GLU A 182 0.75 -19.57 -14.01
C GLU A 182 0.70 -18.49 -15.10
N GLY A 183 0.54 -17.22 -14.73
CA GLY A 183 0.38 -16.14 -15.71
C GLY A 183 -0.99 -16.12 -16.40
N THR A 184 -2.00 -16.78 -15.85
CA THR A 184 -3.32 -17.00 -16.48
C THR A 184 -4.47 -16.23 -15.84
N LEU A 185 -4.24 -15.54 -14.72
CA LEU A 185 -5.25 -14.70 -14.07
C LEU A 185 -5.39 -13.36 -14.83
N THR A 186 -6.56 -13.09 -15.39
CA THR A 186 -6.78 -11.86 -16.16
C THR A 186 -7.32 -10.72 -15.30
N ASN A 187 -7.17 -9.49 -15.81
CA ASN A 187 -7.72 -8.30 -15.16
C ASN A 187 -9.26 -8.35 -15.12
N GLU A 188 -9.87 -8.76 -16.22
CA GLU A 188 -11.31 -8.82 -16.42
C GLU A 188 -11.94 -9.74 -15.38
N GLU A 189 -11.37 -10.93 -15.17
CA GLU A 189 -11.88 -11.88 -14.17
C GLU A 189 -11.87 -11.31 -12.75
N VAL A 190 -10.77 -10.68 -12.34
CA VAL A 190 -10.69 -10.08 -11.00
C VAL A 190 -11.63 -8.88 -10.88
N PHE A 191 -11.76 -8.07 -11.92
CA PHE A 191 -12.62 -6.89 -11.89
C PHE A 191 -14.12 -7.23 -11.87
N GLU A 192 -14.54 -8.22 -12.66
CA GLU A 192 -15.92 -8.71 -12.75
C GLU A 192 -16.34 -9.48 -11.49
N ASP A 193 -15.42 -10.17 -10.81
CA ASP A 193 -15.62 -10.77 -9.49
C ASP A 193 -15.69 -9.73 -8.35
N GLY A 194 -15.62 -8.43 -8.68
CA GLY A 194 -15.76 -7.34 -7.73
C GLY A 194 -14.44 -6.82 -7.16
N GLY A 195 -13.29 -7.34 -7.60
CA GLY A 195 -11.96 -6.87 -7.23
C GLY A 195 -11.54 -5.56 -7.94
N HIS A 196 -10.29 -5.17 -7.76
CA HIS A 196 -9.73 -3.98 -8.42
C HIS A 196 -9.13 -4.34 -9.77
N GLY A 197 -8.40 -5.46 -9.85
CA GLY A 197 -7.84 -5.96 -11.09
C GLY A 197 -6.65 -6.90 -10.89
N CYS A 198 -6.08 -7.34 -12.01
CA CYS A 198 -4.86 -8.15 -12.10
C CYS A 198 -3.97 -7.64 -13.23
N PHE A 199 -2.66 -7.61 -13.01
CA PHE A 199 -1.69 -7.30 -14.06
C PHE A 199 -0.42 -8.11 -13.83
N ILE A 200 0.10 -8.68 -14.90
CA ILE A 200 1.32 -9.48 -14.91
C ILE A 200 2.21 -8.92 -16.01
N GLN A 201 3.46 -8.61 -15.69
CA GLN A 201 4.40 -8.07 -16.65
C GLN A 201 4.68 -9.11 -17.75
N PRO A 202 4.83 -8.67 -19.03
CA PRO A 202 5.17 -9.58 -20.13
C PRO A 202 6.50 -10.33 -19.95
N CYS A 203 7.42 -9.82 -19.13
CA CYS A 203 8.70 -10.46 -18.85
C CYS A 203 8.61 -11.55 -17.76
N PHE A 204 7.48 -11.68 -17.08
CA PHE A 204 7.26 -12.78 -16.15
C PHE A 204 7.11 -14.10 -16.91
N SER A 205 7.75 -15.15 -16.41
CA SER A 205 7.67 -16.50 -16.99
C SER A 205 7.37 -17.50 -15.87
N PRO A 206 6.28 -18.28 -15.97
CA PRO A 206 5.93 -19.30 -14.98
C PRO A 206 7.00 -20.38 -14.82
N GLY A 207 7.02 -21.04 -13.66
CA GLY A 207 7.78 -22.28 -13.44
C GLY A 207 9.25 -22.13 -13.04
N ASN A 208 9.77 -20.90 -12.94
CA ASN A 208 11.14 -20.63 -12.47
C ASN A 208 11.14 -19.78 -11.18
N GLY A 209 11.19 -20.43 -10.03
CA GLY A 209 11.18 -19.79 -8.71
C GLY A 209 9.75 -19.54 -8.19
N PHE A 210 9.60 -18.62 -7.22
CA PHE A 210 8.32 -18.32 -6.56
C PHE A 210 7.74 -19.47 -5.73
N ASP A 211 8.57 -20.42 -5.30
CA ASP A 211 8.16 -21.57 -4.49
C ASP A 211 7.67 -21.17 -3.10
N LEU A 212 8.10 -20.01 -2.60
CA LEU A 212 7.66 -19.47 -1.33
C LEU A 212 6.44 -18.54 -1.52
N ILE A 213 5.28 -19.01 -1.08
CA ILE A 213 4.08 -18.18 -0.91
C ILE A 213 4.02 -17.74 0.56
N SER A 214 4.09 -16.43 0.77
CA SER A 214 4.07 -15.81 2.09
C SER A 214 2.81 -14.99 2.31
N VAL A 215 2.35 -14.91 3.56
CA VAL A 215 1.14 -14.18 3.95
C VAL A 215 1.44 -13.25 5.12
N THR A 216 0.94 -12.02 5.03
CA THR A 216 0.94 -11.02 6.10
C THR A 216 -0.41 -10.31 6.18
N GLY A 217 -0.55 -9.40 7.14
CA GLY A 217 -1.73 -8.57 7.33
C GLY A 217 -2.70 -9.10 8.40
N PRO A 218 -3.58 -8.23 8.91
CA PRO A 218 -4.47 -8.54 10.04
C PRO A 218 -5.52 -9.62 9.74
N LYS A 219 -5.82 -9.87 8.46
CA LYS A 219 -6.79 -10.90 8.03
C LYS A 219 -6.12 -12.16 7.48
N ARG A 220 -4.81 -12.35 7.72
CA ARG A 220 -4.03 -13.51 7.27
C ARG A 220 -4.60 -14.87 7.67
N GLY A 221 -5.44 -14.93 8.71
CA GLY A 221 -6.16 -16.15 9.11
C GLY A 221 -7.01 -16.76 7.97
N LEU A 222 -7.39 -15.95 6.97
CA LEU A 222 -8.03 -16.44 5.75
C LEU A 222 -7.19 -17.49 4.99
N ALA A 223 -5.87 -17.48 5.16
CA ALA A 223 -4.94 -18.40 4.51
C ALA A 223 -4.59 -19.63 5.38
N GLU A 224 -5.20 -19.79 6.55
CA GLU A 224 -4.97 -20.97 7.38
C GLU A 224 -5.37 -22.25 6.63
N GLY A 225 -4.51 -23.27 6.72
CA GLY A 225 -4.71 -24.55 6.02
C GLY A 225 -4.25 -24.58 4.56
N LEU A 226 -3.85 -23.44 3.95
CA LEU A 226 -3.35 -23.40 2.56
C LEU A 226 -1.85 -23.74 2.42
N GLY A 227 -1.16 -24.00 3.54
CA GLY A 227 0.28 -24.33 3.53
C GLY A 227 1.20 -23.13 3.26
N TYR A 228 0.69 -21.91 3.28
CA TYR A 228 1.49 -20.70 3.06
C TYR A 228 2.33 -20.30 4.29
N TYR A 229 3.46 -19.65 4.05
CA TYR A 229 4.34 -19.17 5.09
C TYR A 229 3.81 -17.88 5.71
N PHE A 230 3.57 -17.87 7.01
CA PHE A 230 3.08 -16.70 7.72
C PHE A 230 4.25 -15.79 8.11
N ALA A 231 4.42 -14.68 7.37
CA ALA A 231 5.54 -13.74 7.56
C ALA A 231 5.50 -13.12 8.96
N VAL A 232 6.67 -12.99 9.59
CA VAL A 232 6.84 -12.37 10.92
C VAL A 232 8.09 -11.48 10.91
N PRO A 233 8.10 -10.39 10.11
CA PRO A 233 9.24 -9.48 10.03
C PRO A 233 9.59 -8.94 11.42
N TYR A 234 10.86 -9.05 11.80
CA TYR A 234 11.38 -8.66 13.12
C TYR A 234 10.59 -9.18 14.33
N GLY A 235 9.86 -10.29 14.19
CA GLY A 235 9.10 -10.88 15.29
C GLY A 235 7.69 -10.32 15.50
N ASP A 236 7.23 -9.34 14.71
CA ASP A 236 5.89 -8.77 14.85
C ASP A 236 5.20 -8.53 13.49
N MET A 237 4.23 -9.40 13.18
CA MET A 237 3.44 -9.28 11.96
C MET A 237 2.56 -8.03 11.94
N MET A 238 2.04 -7.58 13.10
CA MET A 238 1.14 -6.43 13.16
C MET A 238 1.85 -5.13 12.77
N LEU A 239 3.18 -5.10 12.90
CA LEU A 239 4.04 -3.98 12.51
C LEU A 239 4.64 -4.12 11.10
N THR A 240 4.25 -5.14 10.32
CA THR A 240 4.77 -5.37 8.96
C THR A 240 4.78 -4.08 8.13
N GLY A 241 3.65 -3.35 8.06
CA GLY A 241 3.56 -2.10 7.32
C GLY A 241 4.52 -1.02 7.84
N CYS A 242 4.71 -0.93 9.17
CA CYS A 242 5.67 -0.01 9.78
C CYS A 242 7.11 -0.34 9.38
N PHE A 243 7.49 -1.62 9.35
CA PHE A 243 8.82 -2.04 8.89
C PHE A 243 9.03 -1.72 7.41
N GLY A 244 8.01 -1.90 6.58
CA GLY A 244 8.04 -1.48 5.18
C GLY A 244 8.27 0.02 5.01
N LEU A 245 7.56 0.84 5.79
CA LEU A 245 7.75 2.30 5.80
C LEU A 245 9.18 2.71 6.21
N VAL A 246 9.73 2.08 7.25
CA VAL A 246 11.10 2.33 7.70
C VAL A 246 12.11 1.95 6.60
N LYS A 247 11.94 0.79 5.97
CA LYS A 247 12.79 0.34 4.85
C LYS A 247 12.74 1.34 3.69
N ALA A 248 11.54 1.74 3.27
CA ALA A 248 11.35 2.76 2.23
C ALA A 248 12.01 4.10 2.57
N ALA A 249 11.80 4.60 3.79
CA ALA A 249 12.38 5.87 4.23
C ALA A 249 13.91 5.82 4.26
N MET A 250 14.50 4.72 4.73
CA MET A 250 15.96 4.54 4.73
C MET A 250 16.52 4.54 3.30
N GLU A 251 15.91 3.81 2.36
CA GLU A 251 16.33 3.80 0.97
C GLU A 251 16.22 5.19 0.32
N PHE A 252 15.15 5.93 0.62
CA PHE A 252 14.96 7.30 0.13
C PHE A 252 16.06 8.26 0.65
N LEU A 253 16.41 8.17 1.92
CA LEU A 253 17.46 8.98 2.55
C LEU A 253 18.86 8.65 1.99
N VAL A 254 19.13 7.38 1.65
CA VAL A 254 20.38 6.99 0.99
C VAL A 254 20.47 7.55 -0.43
N LYS A 255 19.39 7.43 -1.22
CA LYS A 255 19.33 7.95 -2.60
C LYS A 255 19.54 9.48 -2.65
N THR A 256 18.94 10.23 -1.73
CA THR A 256 19.09 11.69 -1.65
C THR A 256 20.50 12.12 -1.23
N LYS A 257 21.17 11.38 -0.35
CA LYS A 257 22.59 11.63 -0.02
C LYS A 257 23.51 11.42 -1.22
N LYS A 258 23.33 10.33 -2.00
CA LYS A 258 24.12 10.07 -3.21
C LYS A 258 23.99 11.20 -4.23
N ARG A 259 22.75 11.61 -4.56
CA ARG A 259 22.49 12.73 -5.50
C ARG A 259 23.15 14.05 -5.08
N LYS A 260 23.20 14.35 -3.77
CA LYS A 260 23.86 15.55 -3.24
C LYS A 260 25.39 15.46 -3.24
N GLY A 261 25.96 14.25 -3.20
CA GLY A 261 27.39 14.01 -3.35
C GLY A 261 27.84 14.14 -4.80
N ASP A 262 27.07 13.58 -5.73
CA ASP A 262 27.36 13.63 -7.17
C ASP A 262 27.19 15.04 -7.75
N ALA A 263 26.29 15.86 -7.20
CA ALA A 263 26.11 17.27 -7.60
C ALA A 263 27.17 18.23 -7.02
N LYS A 264 28.08 17.74 -6.18
CA LYS A 264 29.19 18.51 -5.58
C LYS A 264 30.56 18.19 -6.17
N ASN A 265 30.63 17.24 -7.11
CA ASN A 265 31.81 16.92 -7.93
C ASN A 265 31.58 17.37 -9.36
#